data_AF-A0A0B6ZYG3-F1
#
_entry.id   AF-A0A0B6ZYG3-F1
#
_cell.length_a   1.000
_cell.length_b   1.000
_cell.length_c   1.000
_cell.angle_alpha   90.00
_cell.angle_beta   90.00
_cell.angle_gamma   90.00
#
_symmetry.space_group_name_H-M   'P 1'
#
loop_
_entity.id
_entity.type
_entity.pdbx_description
1 polymer ?
#
loop_
_entity_poly.entity_id
_entity_poly.type
_entity_poly.pdbx_seq_one_letter_code
_entity_poly.pdbx_strand_id
1 'polypeptide(L)'
;MNPVEQKISCVYVTAVKEVSSSKRQYQPFKVSATIDMTEKAQADDIASAKVTEKLDGTCCLIQEFQGLPWLWARHDRKPSKVGERRLAQYKKSLQKIKENEKPYTVDFSWDASKDFKEVPTHWIPARRLEVKNGVALPDSIGHTPGWVPVELNSRQHCWHLSAVDYVSGLALVLRESEEDSSDLIIESIPLSSLCGQTCELIGTNINGNPYNVGSKKCPIHILVPHGSLSLSCPHPMNYDALYNWFDSSSSEGQVEGIVWHCANGELHKLHRHHLNLNWPVPEPKLSNRKVRVQMELPSSNVDGIAKKGESQNLFSLFSSLNGHIICSLQDLHKSIEIINDATS
;
A
#
# COMPACT_ATOMS: atom_id res chain seq x y z
N MET A 1 -2.80 -10.99 11.36
CA MET A 1 -2.76 -9.70 10.64
C MET A 1 -3.56 -9.87 9.35
N ASN A 2 -4.44 -8.92 9.01
CA ASN A 2 -5.39 -9.09 7.92
C ASN A 2 -4.72 -8.69 6.58
N PRO A 3 -4.42 -9.62 5.66
CA PRO A 3 -3.78 -9.28 4.40
C PRO A 3 -4.74 -8.48 3.50
N VAL A 4 -4.19 -7.60 2.66
CA VAL A 4 -4.95 -6.74 1.74
C VAL A 4 -5.37 -7.53 0.49
N GLU A 5 -6.29 -8.47 0.69
CA GLU A 5 -6.78 -9.41 -0.34
C GLU A 5 -8.06 -8.93 -1.05
N GLN A 6 -8.43 -7.66 -0.85
CA GLN A 6 -9.54 -7.00 -1.55
C GLN A 6 -9.30 -5.49 -1.64
N LYS A 7 -10.14 -4.78 -2.39
CA LYS A 7 -10.11 -3.33 -2.38
C LYS A 7 -10.67 -2.84 -1.03
N ILE A 8 -9.82 -2.23 -0.20
CA ILE A 8 -10.25 -1.68 1.10
C ILE A 8 -11.23 -0.52 0.86
N SER A 9 -12.43 -0.65 1.43
CA SER A 9 -13.52 0.31 1.34
C SER A 9 -13.32 1.51 2.26
N CYS A 10 -13.95 2.64 1.91
CA CYS A 10 -14.00 3.80 2.80
C CYS A 10 -14.92 3.50 3.99
N VAL A 11 -14.51 3.90 5.21
CA VAL A 11 -15.35 3.78 6.41
C VAL A 11 -16.66 4.57 6.27
N TYR A 12 -16.59 5.76 5.68
CA TYR A 12 -17.74 6.59 5.35
C TYR A 12 -18.25 6.35 3.93
N VAL A 13 -19.54 6.60 3.73
CA VAL A 13 -20.17 6.62 2.42
C VAL A 13 -19.44 7.63 1.54
N THR A 14 -19.16 7.24 0.29
CA THR A 14 -18.48 8.13 -0.67
C THR A 14 -19.48 8.71 -1.66
N ALA A 15 -19.39 10.02 -1.88
CA ALA A 15 -20.16 10.75 -2.87
C ALA A 15 -19.26 11.19 -4.03
N VAL A 16 -19.79 11.10 -5.25
CA VAL A 16 -19.16 11.67 -6.45
C VAL A 16 -19.79 13.04 -6.70
N LYS A 17 -18.96 14.08 -6.70
CA LYS A 17 -19.37 15.47 -6.99
C LYS A 17 -18.78 15.87 -8.34
N GLU A 18 -19.57 16.48 -9.21
CA GLU A 18 -19.14 16.98 -10.55
C GLU A 18 -18.35 18.30 -10.42
N VAL A 19 -17.27 18.25 -9.65
CA VAL A 19 -16.30 19.32 -9.48
C VAL A 19 -14.90 18.75 -9.70
N SER A 20 -14.00 19.54 -10.28
CA SER A 20 -12.64 19.10 -10.58
C SER A 20 -11.92 18.58 -9.35
N SER A 21 -11.25 17.45 -9.50
CA SER A 21 -10.46 16.84 -8.43
C SER A 21 -9.20 17.65 -8.14
N SER A 22 -8.94 17.95 -6.87
CA SER A 22 -7.65 18.49 -6.43
C SER A 22 -6.51 17.46 -6.51
N LYS A 23 -6.84 16.16 -6.52
CA LYS A 23 -5.86 15.06 -6.60
C LYS A 23 -5.38 14.80 -8.04
N ARG A 24 -6.21 15.07 -9.05
CA ARG A 24 -5.94 14.72 -10.46
C ARG A 24 -6.37 15.85 -11.39
N GLN A 25 -5.39 16.49 -12.03
CA GLN A 25 -5.53 17.71 -12.83
C GLN A 25 -6.61 17.65 -13.93
N TYR A 26 -6.93 16.47 -14.46
CA TYR A 26 -7.89 16.29 -15.56
C TYR A 26 -9.12 15.46 -15.18
N GLN A 27 -9.38 15.25 -13.89
CA GLN A 27 -10.56 14.53 -13.44
C GLN A 27 -11.70 15.54 -13.18
N PRO A 28 -12.80 15.49 -13.95
CA PRO A 28 -13.89 16.48 -13.85
C PRO A 28 -14.82 16.26 -12.65
N PHE A 29 -14.56 15.22 -11.86
CA PHE A 29 -15.34 14.86 -10.68
C PHE A 29 -14.41 14.64 -9.48
N LYS A 30 -14.96 14.75 -8.28
CA LYS A 30 -14.29 14.50 -7.01
C LYS A 30 -15.04 13.43 -6.24
N VAL A 31 -14.30 12.52 -5.61
CA VAL A 31 -14.86 11.53 -4.68
C VAL A 31 -14.51 11.99 -3.27
N SER A 32 -15.53 12.22 -2.44
CA SER A 32 -15.38 12.63 -1.04
C SER A 32 -16.20 11.74 -0.11
N ALA A 33 -15.71 11.51 1.10
CA ALA A 33 -16.51 10.92 2.18
C ALA A 33 -17.65 11.89 2.55
N THR A 34 -18.82 11.34 2.84
CA THR A 34 -19.87 12.04 3.61
C THR A 34 -19.62 11.84 5.10
N ILE A 35 -20.47 12.45 5.93
CA ILE A 35 -20.46 12.22 7.37
C ILE A 35 -20.99 10.84 7.77
N ASP A 36 -21.70 10.18 6.85
CA ASP A 36 -22.43 8.96 7.13
C ASP A 36 -21.48 7.77 7.06
N MET A 37 -21.39 7.02 8.15
CA MET A 37 -20.62 5.78 8.18
C MET A 37 -21.36 4.70 7.39
N THR A 38 -20.60 3.83 6.70
CA THR A 38 -21.21 2.72 5.95
C THR A 38 -21.83 1.69 6.90
N GLU A 39 -22.97 1.12 6.51
CA GLU A 39 -23.61 0.01 7.25
C GLU A 39 -22.65 -1.17 7.42
N LYS A 40 -21.81 -1.43 6.41
CA LYS A 40 -20.79 -2.48 6.48
C LYS A 40 -19.76 -2.21 7.56
N ALA A 41 -19.25 -0.98 7.70
CA ALA A 41 -18.31 -0.64 8.76
C ALA A 41 -18.93 -0.79 10.17
N GLN A 42 -20.24 -0.52 10.32
CA GLN A 42 -20.97 -0.78 11.56
C GLN A 42 -21.06 -2.27 11.86
N ALA A 43 -21.49 -3.05 10.85
CA ALA A 43 -21.64 -4.50 10.98
C ALA A 43 -20.31 -5.22 11.26
N ASP A 44 -19.19 -4.65 10.79
CA ASP A 44 -17.84 -5.16 11.02
C ASP A 44 -17.23 -4.73 12.39
N ASP A 45 -18.00 -4.07 13.25
CA ASP A 45 -17.57 -3.56 14.57
C ASP A 45 -16.28 -2.72 14.53
N ILE A 46 -16.26 -1.71 13.65
CA ILE A 46 -15.07 -0.87 13.45
C ILE A 46 -14.63 -0.12 14.72
N ALA A 47 -15.53 0.11 15.67
CA ALA A 47 -15.23 0.77 16.94
C ALA A 47 -14.17 0.02 17.78
N SER A 48 -14.14 -1.30 17.67
CA SER A 48 -13.21 -2.19 18.39
C SER A 48 -11.98 -2.58 17.56
N ALA A 49 -11.84 -2.06 16.33
CA ALA A 49 -10.81 -2.49 15.39
C ALA A 49 -9.40 -2.00 15.79
N LYS A 50 -8.37 -2.78 15.44
CA LYS A 50 -6.98 -2.31 15.53
C LYS A 50 -6.76 -1.21 14.50
N VAL A 51 -6.18 -0.09 14.92
CA VAL A 51 -5.96 1.09 14.07
C VAL A 51 -4.51 1.22 13.67
N THR A 52 -4.25 1.38 12.38
CA THR A 52 -2.89 1.49 11.84
C THR A 52 -2.80 2.60 10.80
N GLU A 53 -1.59 3.12 10.59
CA GLU A 53 -1.34 4.12 9.56
C GLU A 53 -1.58 3.53 8.16
N LYS A 54 -2.29 4.27 7.30
CA LYS A 54 -2.31 3.98 5.86
C LYS A 54 -1.07 4.60 5.24
N LEU A 55 -0.27 3.80 4.56
CA LEU A 55 0.91 4.28 3.86
C LEU A 55 0.66 4.50 2.36
N ASP A 56 1.34 5.52 1.82
CA ASP A 56 1.30 5.86 0.40
C ASP A 56 2.46 5.18 -0.31
N GLY A 57 2.30 3.87 -0.52
CA GLY A 57 3.25 3.05 -1.24
C GLY A 57 2.59 2.20 -2.34
N THR A 58 3.27 1.13 -2.71
CA THR A 58 2.67 0.09 -3.56
C THR A 58 2.54 -1.24 -2.82
N CYS A 59 1.32 -1.77 -2.80
CA CYS A 59 0.98 -2.99 -2.09
C CYS A 59 1.66 -4.21 -2.76
N CYS A 60 2.20 -5.09 -1.94
CA CYS A 60 2.87 -6.32 -2.32
C CYS A 60 2.35 -7.48 -1.47
N LEU A 61 2.50 -8.70 -1.98
CA LEU A 61 2.24 -9.96 -1.27
C LEU A 61 3.56 -10.74 -1.21
N ILE A 62 3.85 -11.37 -0.07
CA ILE A 62 4.92 -12.37 -0.01
C ILE A 62 4.25 -13.74 0.00
N GLN A 63 4.57 -14.59 -0.96
CA GLN A 63 3.96 -15.92 -1.11
C GLN A 63 4.92 -16.85 -1.84
N GLU A 64 4.81 -18.15 -1.57
CA GLU A 64 5.59 -19.17 -2.29
C GLU A 64 5.34 -19.12 -3.80
N PHE A 65 6.43 -19.13 -4.58
CA PHE A 65 6.45 -19.31 -6.03
C PHE A 65 7.58 -20.27 -6.37
N GLN A 66 7.29 -21.32 -7.14
CA GLN A 66 8.28 -22.33 -7.54
C GLN A 66 9.02 -22.97 -6.34
N GLY A 67 8.33 -23.17 -5.21
CA GLY A 67 8.88 -23.80 -4.01
C GLY A 67 9.70 -22.87 -3.11
N LEU A 68 9.77 -21.57 -3.41
CA LEU A 68 10.52 -20.58 -2.63
C LEU A 68 9.65 -19.39 -2.23
N PRO A 69 9.88 -18.78 -1.05
CA PRO A 69 9.28 -17.48 -0.71
C PRO A 69 9.58 -16.44 -1.77
N TRP A 70 8.55 -15.74 -2.25
CA TRP A 70 8.67 -14.80 -3.37
C TRP A 70 7.92 -13.51 -3.10
N LEU A 71 8.40 -12.39 -3.63
CA LEU A 71 7.68 -11.11 -3.61
C LEU A 71 6.77 -11.01 -4.83
N TRP A 72 5.53 -10.62 -4.61
CA TRP A 72 4.52 -10.44 -5.63
C TRP A 72 4.03 -9.00 -5.65
N ALA A 73 4.02 -8.38 -6.81
CA ALA A 73 3.52 -7.02 -6.99
C ALA A 73 1.99 -7.05 -7.20
N ARG A 74 1.30 -6.02 -6.69
CA ARG A 74 -0.14 -5.85 -6.95
C ARG A 74 -0.40 -5.63 -8.44
N HIS A 75 -1.28 -6.45 -9.00
CA HIS A 75 -1.75 -6.34 -10.37
C HIS A 75 -3.27 -6.49 -10.43
N ASP A 76 -3.98 -5.37 -10.36
CA ASP A 76 -5.43 -5.35 -10.52
C ASP A 76 -5.81 -5.55 -12.00
N ARG A 77 -6.59 -6.58 -12.29
CA ARG A 77 -7.17 -6.79 -13.62
C ARG A 77 -8.14 -5.66 -13.93
N LYS A 78 -7.91 -4.95 -15.04
CA LYS A 78 -8.68 -3.77 -15.44
C LYS A 78 -9.73 -4.10 -16.50
N PRO A 79 -10.85 -3.35 -16.55
CA PRO A 79 -11.76 -3.42 -17.68
C PRO A 79 -11.06 -3.21 -19.04
N SER A 80 -11.56 -3.89 -20.06
CA SER A 80 -11.21 -3.69 -21.46
C SER A 80 -11.98 -2.48 -22.02
N LYS A 81 -11.59 -1.99 -23.20
CA LYS A 81 -12.36 -0.94 -23.90
C LYS A 81 -13.82 -1.36 -24.15
N VAL A 82 -14.07 -2.65 -24.31
CA VAL A 82 -15.42 -3.20 -24.48
C VAL A 82 -16.21 -3.11 -23.17
N GLY A 83 -15.61 -3.55 -22.06
CA GLY A 83 -16.21 -3.45 -20.73
C GLY A 83 -16.50 -2.01 -20.32
N GLU A 84 -15.56 -1.08 -20.55
CA GLU A 84 -15.75 0.34 -20.30
C GLU A 84 -16.92 0.94 -21.10
N ARG A 85 -17.05 0.56 -22.38
CA ARG A 85 -18.18 0.99 -23.22
C ARG A 85 -19.51 0.47 -22.70
N ARG A 86 -19.57 -0.81 -22.29
CA ARG A 86 -20.80 -1.42 -21.77
C ARG A 86 -21.24 -0.75 -20.46
N LEU A 87 -20.30 -0.50 -19.55
CA LEU A 87 -20.57 0.24 -18.32
C LEU A 87 -21.05 1.68 -18.62
N ALA A 88 -20.43 2.36 -19.57
CA ALA A 88 -20.85 3.71 -19.96
C ALA A 88 -22.27 3.75 -20.56
N GLN A 89 -22.61 2.77 -21.40
CA GLN A 89 -23.97 2.63 -21.94
C GLN A 89 -24.99 2.37 -20.83
N TYR A 90 -24.67 1.46 -19.90
CA TYR A 90 -25.50 1.18 -18.74
C TYR A 90 -25.77 2.43 -17.89
N LYS A 91 -24.71 3.19 -17.54
CA LYS A 91 -24.85 4.44 -16.77
C LYS A 91 -25.74 5.47 -17.48
N LYS A 92 -25.60 5.61 -18.81
CA LYS A 92 -26.49 6.49 -19.61
C LYS A 92 -27.95 6.03 -19.57
N SER A 93 -28.20 4.72 -19.62
CA SER A 93 -29.56 4.17 -19.50
C SER A 93 -30.14 4.41 -18.12
N LEU A 94 -29.37 4.21 -17.04
CA LEU A 94 -29.80 4.53 -15.68
C LEU A 94 -30.16 6.01 -15.51
N GLN A 95 -29.36 6.91 -16.07
CA GLN A 95 -29.64 8.34 -16.01
C GLN A 95 -30.97 8.66 -16.70
N LYS A 96 -31.21 8.12 -17.91
CA LYS A 96 -32.48 8.29 -18.61
C LYS A 96 -33.67 7.71 -17.84
N ILE A 97 -33.50 6.61 -17.11
CA ILE A 97 -34.57 6.02 -16.29
C ILE A 97 -34.93 6.94 -15.12
N LYS A 98 -33.92 7.48 -14.43
CA LYS A 98 -34.11 8.46 -13.36
C LYS A 98 -34.82 9.72 -13.85
N GLU A 99 -34.47 10.19 -15.04
CA GLU A 99 -35.10 11.37 -15.67
C GLU A 99 -36.55 11.12 -16.13
N ASN A 100 -36.92 9.86 -16.43
CA ASN A 100 -38.24 9.50 -16.97
C ASN A 100 -39.16 8.80 -15.96
N GLU A 101 -38.81 8.76 -14.67
CA GLU A 101 -39.57 8.10 -13.58
C GLU A 101 -40.10 6.69 -13.92
N LYS A 102 -39.37 5.92 -14.73
CA LYS A 102 -39.84 4.58 -15.15
C LYS A 102 -39.58 3.53 -14.06
N PRO A 103 -40.55 2.65 -13.76
CA PRO A 103 -40.50 1.73 -12.61
C PRO A 103 -39.64 0.47 -12.81
N TYR A 104 -38.90 0.32 -13.92
CA TYR A 104 -38.07 -0.87 -14.13
C TYR A 104 -36.60 -0.61 -13.80
N THR A 105 -36.00 -1.60 -13.13
CA THR A 105 -34.56 -1.66 -12.91
C THR A 105 -33.87 -2.26 -14.13
N VAL A 106 -32.73 -1.70 -14.50
CA VAL A 106 -31.80 -2.35 -15.44
C VAL A 106 -30.68 -2.91 -14.60
N ASP A 107 -30.49 -4.21 -14.66
CA ASP A 107 -29.37 -4.87 -13.98
C ASP A 107 -28.14 -4.83 -14.88
N PHE A 108 -26.98 -4.60 -14.26
CA PHE A 108 -25.69 -4.71 -14.91
C PHE A 108 -24.86 -5.74 -14.18
N SER A 109 -24.44 -6.75 -14.92
CA SER A 109 -23.43 -7.70 -14.49
C SER A 109 -22.19 -7.55 -15.36
N TRP A 110 -21.03 -7.81 -14.80
CA TRP A 110 -19.77 -7.89 -15.53
C TRP A 110 -19.61 -9.28 -16.17
N ASP A 111 -19.14 -9.33 -17.42
CA ASP A 111 -18.70 -10.56 -18.08
C ASP A 111 -17.18 -10.66 -17.93
N ALA A 112 -16.74 -11.47 -16.98
CA ALA A 112 -15.32 -11.63 -16.67
C ALA A 112 -14.47 -12.13 -17.86
N SER A 113 -15.08 -12.74 -18.89
CA SER A 113 -14.36 -13.22 -20.08
C SER A 113 -14.20 -12.15 -21.17
N LYS A 114 -15.12 -11.18 -21.27
CA LYS A 114 -15.15 -10.19 -22.36
C LYS A 114 -14.83 -8.76 -21.92
N ASP A 115 -15.20 -8.41 -20.69
CA ASP A 115 -15.15 -7.02 -20.23
C ASP A 115 -13.82 -6.63 -19.61
N PHE A 116 -12.89 -7.57 -19.42
CA PHE A 116 -11.64 -7.33 -18.73
C PHE A 116 -10.45 -7.70 -19.61
N LYS A 117 -9.32 -7.03 -19.37
CA LYS A 117 -8.06 -7.35 -20.02
C LYS A 117 -7.57 -8.74 -19.61
N GLU A 118 -6.75 -9.35 -20.46
CA GLU A 118 -5.99 -10.54 -20.08
C GLU A 118 -5.00 -10.20 -18.97
N VAL A 119 -4.71 -11.20 -18.14
CA VAL A 119 -3.75 -11.09 -17.05
C VAL A 119 -2.41 -11.71 -17.46
N PRO A 120 -1.28 -11.25 -16.90
CA PRO A 120 0.02 -11.85 -17.18
C PRO A 120 0.12 -13.32 -16.78
N THR A 121 1.13 -14.01 -17.31
CA THR A 121 1.50 -15.37 -16.87
C THR A 121 1.73 -15.39 -15.35
N HIS A 122 1.30 -16.47 -14.70
CA HIS A 122 1.37 -16.68 -13.25
C HIS A 122 0.60 -15.68 -12.40
N TRP A 123 -0.23 -14.80 -12.99
CA TRP A 123 -1.12 -13.96 -12.20
C TRP A 123 -2.05 -14.82 -11.33
N ILE A 124 -2.16 -14.45 -10.05
CA ILE A 124 -3.09 -15.08 -9.11
C ILE A 124 -4.11 -14.06 -8.61
N PRO A 125 -5.40 -14.41 -8.50
CA PRO A 125 -6.38 -13.52 -7.90
C PRO A 125 -6.12 -13.35 -6.41
N ALA A 126 -6.52 -12.20 -5.87
CA ALA A 126 -6.53 -12.01 -4.44
C ALA A 126 -7.52 -12.99 -3.78
N ARG A 127 -7.16 -13.52 -2.61
CA ARG A 127 -7.79 -14.74 -2.04
C ARG A 127 -9.28 -14.60 -1.73
N ARG A 128 -9.77 -13.36 -1.50
CA ARG A 128 -11.18 -13.09 -1.16
C ARG A 128 -12.07 -12.86 -2.37
N LEU A 129 -11.54 -12.94 -3.59
CA LEU A 129 -12.36 -12.87 -4.79
C LEU A 129 -13.07 -14.19 -5.04
N GLU A 130 -14.32 -14.11 -5.46
CA GLU A 130 -15.05 -15.26 -5.96
C GLU A 130 -14.41 -15.76 -7.27
N VAL A 131 -14.17 -17.06 -7.35
CA VAL A 131 -13.67 -17.73 -8.56
C VAL A 131 -14.74 -18.68 -9.06
N LYS A 132 -15.24 -18.45 -10.27
CA LYS A 132 -16.26 -19.29 -10.91
C LYS A 132 -15.70 -19.89 -12.19
N ASN A 133 -15.72 -21.21 -12.31
CA ASN A 133 -15.16 -21.95 -13.45
C ASN A 133 -13.71 -21.54 -13.80
N GLY A 134 -12.88 -21.33 -12.78
CA GLY A 134 -11.48 -20.91 -12.95
C GLY A 134 -11.29 -19.43 -13.30
N VAL A 135 -12.35 -18.63 -13.37
CA VAL A 135 -12.29 -17.19 -13.67
C VAL A 135 -12.59 -16.40 -12.41
N ALA A 136 -11.66 -15.52 -12.01
CA ALA A 136 -11.88 -14.58 -10.92
C ALA A 136 -12.90 -13.50 -11.32
N LEU A 137 -13.93 -13.34 -10.49
CA LEU A 137 -14.97 -12.34 -10.67
C LEU A 137 -14.55 -11.01 -10.00
N PRO A 138 -15.00 -9.86 -10.53
CA PRO A 138 -14.85 -8.59 -9.82
C PRO A 138 -15.62 -8.62 -8.50
N ASP A 139 -15.09 -7.90 -7.50
CA ASP A 139 -15.79 -7.64 -6.25
C ASP A 139 -17.06 -6.79 -6.45
N SER A 140 -17.82 -6.56 -5.37
CA SER A 140 -19.06 -5.79 -5.39
C SER A 140 -18.90 -4.35 -5.91
N ILE A 141 -17.67 -3.82 -5.93
CA ILE A 141 -17.34 -2.49 -6.43
C ILE A 141 -16.58 -2.54 -7.77
N GLY A 142 -16.59 -3.68 -8.45
CA GLY A 142 -16.07 -3.84 -9.81
C GLY A 142 -14.55 -3.99 -9.93
N HIS A 143 -13.84 -4.25 -8.83
CA HIS A 143 -12.39 -4.44 -8.84
C HIS A 143 -12.03 -5.93 -8.85
N THR A 144 -11.00 -6.29 -9.62
CA THR A 144 -10.46 -7.66 -9.65
C THR A 144 -8.99 -7.61 -9.27
N PRO A 145 -8.67 -7.40 -7.98
CA PRO A 145 -7.31 -7.43 -7.50
C PRO A 145 -6.61 -8.78 -7.68
N GLY A 146 -5.30 -8.73 -7.86
CA GLY A 146 -4.47 -9.92 -7.91
C GLY A 146 -3.00 -9.58 -7.85
N TRP A 147 -2.17 -10.57 -8.11
CA TRP A 147 -0.74 -10.53 -7.81
C TRP A 147 0.04 -11.15 -8.95
N VAL A 148 1.21 -10.59 -9.26
CA VAL A 148 2.18 -11.17 -10.20
C VAL A 148 3.52 -11.35 -9.52
N PRO A 149 4.25 -12.45 -9.75
CA PRO A 149 5.54 -12.65 -9.14
C PRO A 149 6.53 -11.61 -9.68
N VAL A 150 7.35 -11.04 -8.79
CA VAL A 150 8.39 -10.08 -9.16
C VAL A 150 9.59 -10.86 -9.69
N GLU A 151 9.71 -10.95 -11.02
CA GLU A 151 10.83 -11.61 -11.68
C GLU A 151 12.13 -10.80 -11.57
N LEU A 152 13.28 -11.48 -11.46
CA LEU A 152 14.61 -10.87 -11.28
C LEU A 152 15.03 -9.87 -12.37
N ASN A 153 14.51 -10.06 -13.59
CA ASN A 153 14.79 -9.20 -14.74
C ASN A 153 13.66 -8.18 -15.01
N SER A 154 12.71 -8.05 -14.08
CA SER A 154 11.55 -7.17 -14.26
C SER A 154 11.92 -5.70 -14.17
N ARG A 155 11.95 -5.01 -15.31
CA ARG A 155 12.11 -3.55 -15.36
C ARG A 155 10.94 -2.81 -14.70
N GLN A 156 9.75 -3.37 -14.76
CA GLN A 156 8.55 -2.76 -14.17
C GLN A 156 8.61 -2.76 -12.64
N HIS A 157 9.20 -3.82 -12.06
CA HIS A 157 9.23 -4.04 -10.62
C HIS A 157 10.65 -3.95 -10.03
N CYS A 158 11.58 -3.26 -10.71
CA CYS A 158 12.97 -3.16 -10.26
C CYS A 158 13.12 -2.58 -8.84
N TRP A 159 12.21 -1.70 -8.41
CA TRP A 159 12.21 -1.17 -7.05
C TRP A 159 11.73 -2.17 -6.00
N HIS A 160 10.84 -3.09 -6.39
CA HIS A 160 10.43 -4.19 -5.51
C HIS A 160 11.61 -5.11 -5.23
N LEU A 161 12.39 -5.43 -6.29
CA LEU A 161 13.60 -6.25 -6.19
C LEU A 161 14.65 -5.64 -5.26
N SER A 162 14.71 -4.31 -5.13
CA SER A 162 15.72 -3.69 -4.25
C SER A 162 15.46 -3.92 -2.76
N ALA A 163 14.21 -4.25 -2.36
CA ALA A 163 13.84 -4.49 -0.97
C ALA A 163 13.94 -5.97 -0.54
N VAL A 164 14.35 -6.87 -1.44
CA VAL A 164 14.50 -8.30 -1.18
C VAL A 164 15.82 -8.82 -1.74
N ASP A 165 16.42 -9.79 -1.07
CA ASP A 165 17.55 -10.56 -1.58
C ASP A 165 17.12 -12.02 -1.67
N TYR A 166 16.76 -12.47 -2.87
CA TYR A 166 16.33 -13.84 -3.11
C TYR A 166 17.46 -14.86 -2.95
N VAL A 167 18.72 -14.46 -3.11
CA VAL A 167 19.87 -15.38 -2.94
C VAL A 167 20.02 -15.71 -1.46
N SER A 168 19.96 -14.69 -0.61
CA SER A 168 20.04 -14.86 0.85
C SER A 168 18.69 -15.21 1.49
N GLY A 169 17.59 -15.13 0.74
CA GLY A 169 16.24 -15.33 1.23
C GLY A 169 15.79 -14.27 2.26
N LEU A 170 16.22 -13.01 2.08
CA LEU A 170 15.99 -11.92 3.03
C LEU A 170 15.06 -10.83 2.47
N ALA A 171 14.38 -10.14 3.37
CA ALA A 171 13.60 -8.93 3.11
C ALA A 171 14.11 -7.79 3.98
N LEU A 172 14.16 -6.58 3.43
CA LEU A 172 14.44 -5.35 4.17
C LEU A 172 13.11 -4.75 4.63
N VAL A 173 12.90 -4.69 5.94
CA VAL A 173 11.62 -4.36 6.56
C VAL A 173 11.73 -3.16 7.49
N LEU A 174 10.70 -2.31 7.50
CA LEU A 174 10.48 -1.25 8.47
C LEU A 174 9.29 -1.62 9.36
N ARG A 175 9.46 -1.56 10.67
CA ARG A 175 8.40 -1.76 11.68
C ARG A 175 8.61 -0.87 12.91
N GLU A 176 7.66 -0.90 13.83
CA GLU A 176 7.81 -0.26 15.15
C GLU A 176 8.77 -1.07 16.03
N SER A 177 9.51 -0.38 16.89
CA SER A 177 10.30 -1.05 17.92
C SER A 177 9.38 -1.71 18.95
N GLU A 178 9.75 -2.91 19.39
CA GLU A 178 9.07 -3.60 20.50
C GLU A 178 9.34 -2.94 21.85
N GLU A 179 10.48 -2.22 21.98
CA GLU A 179 10.87 -1.49 23.19
C GLU A 179 10.11 -0.15 23.32
N ASP A 180 9.93 0.55 22.20
CA ASP A 180 9.28 1.86 22.13
C ASP A 180 8.55 2.02 20.80
N SER A 181 7.22 1.95 20.81
CA SER A 181 6.41 2.06 19.60
C SER A 181 6.49 3.42 18.91
N SER A 182 7.10 4.44 19.51
CA SER A 182 7.39 5.72 18.84
C SER A 182 8.59 5.63 17.89
N ASP A 183 9.51 4.70 18.15
CA ASP A 183 10.69 4.43 17.34
C ASP A 183 10.39 3.41 16.23
N LEU A 184 11.19 3.48 15.17
CA LEU A 184 11.18 2.53 14.06
C LEU A 184 12.45 1.68 14.09
N ILE A 185 12.34 0.48 13.52
CA ILE A 185 13.46 -0.40 13.24
C ILE A 185 13.45 -0.73 11.75
N ILE A 186 14.61 -0.58 11.12
CA ILE A 186 14.91 -1.18 9.82
C ILE A 186 15.72 -2.43 10.07
N GLU A 187 15.24 -3.57 9.57
CA GLU A 187 15.90 -4.86 9.78
C GLU A 187 15.87 -5.75 8.53
N SER A 188 16.80 -6.69 8.49
CA SER A 188 16.75 -7.82 7.56
C SER A 188 16.10 -9.02 8.24
N ILE A 189 15.02 -9.54 7.66
CA ILE A 189 14.34 -10.75 8.15
C ILE A 189 14.26 -11.82 7.07
N PRO A 190 14.12 -13.11 7.42
CA PRO A 190 13.86 -14.15 6.43
C PRO A 190 12.58 -13.84 5.65
N LEU A 191 12.65 -13.85 4.32
CA LEU A 191 11.50 -13.60 3.45
C LEU A 191 10.36 -14.60 3.72
N SER A 192 10.69 -15.83 4.10
CA SER A 192 9.73 -16.86 4.54
C SER A 192 8.86 -16.44 5.72
N SER A 193 9.38 -15.59 6.63
CA SER A 193 8.62 -15.11 7.79
C SER A 193 7.43 -14.20 7.39
N LEU A 194 7.49 -13.62 6.18
CA LEU A 194 6.43 -12.79 5.62
C LEU A 194 5.46 -13.58 4.73
N CYS A 195 5.66 -14.89 4.51
CA CYS A 195 4.77 -15.66 3.64
C CYS A 195 3.30 -15.59 4.05
N GLY A 196 2.44 -15.30 3.08
CA GLY A 196 1.01 -15.07 3.27
C GLY A 196 0.64 -13.68 3.78
N GLN A 197 1.62 -12.79 4.01
CA GLN A 197 1.39 -11.41 4.44
C GLN A 197 1.49 -10.44 3.26
N THR A 198 0.75 -9.34 3.35
CA THR A 198 0.90 -8.21 2.45
C THR A 198 1.77 -7.12 3.08
N CYS A 199 2.61 -6.47 2.28
CA CYS A 199 3.44 -5.34 2.69
C CYS A 199 3.15 -4.13 1.80
N GLU A 200 3.35 -2.93 2.33
CA GLU A 200 3.45 -1.72 1.52
C GLU A 200 4.93 -1.51 1.20
N LEU A 201 5.29 -1.44 -0.08
CA LEU A 201 6.62 -0.99 -0.48
C LEU A 201 6.61 0.53 -0.51
N ILE A 202 7.51 1.17 0.24
CA ILE A 202 7.74 2.62 0.21
C ILE A 202 9.17 2.91 -0.24
N GLY A 203 9.44 4.12 -0.71
CA GLY A 203 10.80 4.51 -1.06
C GLY A 203 10.92 5.59 -2.12
N THR A 204 12.15 5.83 -2.53
CA THR A 204 12.57 6.94 -3.39
C THR A 204 11.78 7.03 -4.69
N ASN A 205 11.44 5.88 -5.29
CA ASN A 205 10.76 5.82 -6.58
C ASN A 205 9.30 5.35 -6.48
N ILE A 206 8.72 5.33 -5.28
CA ILE A 206 7.33 4.91 -5.07
C ILE A 206 6.45 6.11 -4.76
N ASN A 207 5.37 6.27 -5.53
CA ASN A 207 4.29 7.25 -5.32
C ASN A 207 4.75 8.70 -5.03
N GLY A 208 5.87 9.13 -5.61
CA GLY A 208 6.40 10.49 -5.39
C GLY A 208 7.18 10.67 -4.08
N ASN A 209 7.48 9.58 -3.38
CA ASN A 209 8.27 9.53 -2.15
C ASN A 209 7.80 10.52 -1.08
N PRO A 210 6.53 10.43 -0.63
CA PRO A 210 5.99 11.39 0.34
C PRO A 210 6.76 11.39 1.66
N TYR A 211 7.41 10.27 2.00
CA TYR A 211 8.16 10.09 3.24
C TYR A 211 9.64 10.49 3.16
N ASN A 212 10.11 10.97 1.99
CA ASN A 212 11.51 11.31 1.74
C ASN A 212 12.49 10.16 2.09
N VAL A 213 12.08 8.91 1.87
CA VAL A 213 12.90 7.72 2.11
C VAL A 213 13.88 7.60 0.95
N GLY A 214 15.17 7.84 1.23
CA GLY A 214 16.22 7.84 0.21
C GLY A 214 16.23 9.11 -0.66
N SER A 215 17.16 9.14 -1.61
CA SER A 215 17.31 10.23 -2.58
C SER A 215 17.60 9.66 -3.97
N LYS A 216 17.52 10.47 -5.03
CA LYS A 216 17.92 10.00 -6.38
C LYS A 216 19.38 9.53 -6.46
N LYS A 217 20.25 10.05 -5.58
CA LYS A 217 21.65 9.65 -5.48
C LYS A 217 21.83 8.37 -4.66
N CYS A 218 20.99 8.21 -3.64
CA CYS A 218 20.97 7.06 -2.74
C CYS A 218 19.55 6.50 -2.66
N PRO A 219 19.08 5.76 -3.69
CA PRO A 219 17.70 5.30 -3.76
C PRO A 219 17.47 4.19 -2.75
N ILE A 220 16.43 4.32 -1.91
CA ILE A 220 16.10 3.38 -0.85
C ILE A 220 14.65 2.94 -1.01
N HIS A 221 14.42 1.63 -0.88
CA HIS A 221 13.08 1.03 -0.87
C HIS A 221 13.00 -0.01 0.24
N ILE A 222 11.90 0.00 1.00
CA ILE A 222 11.74 -0.83 2.20
C ILE A 222 10.30 -1.34 2.25
N LEU A 223 10.13 -2.58 2.70
CA LEU A 223 8.81 -3.18 2.92
C LEU A 223 8.28 -2.82 4.31
N VAL A 224 7.01 -2.42 4.38
CA VAL A 224 6.29 -2.21 5.64
C VAL A 224 5.14 -3.22 5.73
N PRO A 225 5.21 -4.25 6.61
CA PRO A 225 4.11 -5.19 6.80
C PRO A 225 2.80 -4.47 7.14
N HIS A 226 1.69 -4.84 6.49
CA HIS A 226 0.44 -4.11 6.66
C HIS A 226 -0.09 -4.20 8.08
N GLY A 227 -0.20 -3.07 8.76
CA GLY A 227 -0.69 -3.01 10.13
C GLY A 227 0.38 -3.25 11.20
N SER A 228 1.65 -3.17 10.81
CA SER A 228 2.78 -3.07 11.75
C SER A 228 2.89 -1.70 12.42
N LEU A 229 2.40 -0.63 11.78
CA LEU A 229 2.49 0.73 12.29
C LEU A 229 1.19 1.14 12.98
N SER A 230 1.19 1.15 14.30
CA SER A 230 0.02 1.49 15.11
C SER A 230 -0.28 2.99 15.02
N LEU A 231 -1.56 3.36 15.13
CA LEU A 231 -1.98 4.75 15.04
C LEU A 231 -3.01 5.07 16.13
N SER A 232 -2.79 6.18 16.83
CA SER A 232 -3.80 6.77 17.72
C SER A 232 -4.56 7.84 16.96
N CYS A 233 -5.88 7.72 16.90
CA CYS A 233 -6.75 8.70 16.26
C CYS A 233 -8.10 8.79 17.02
N PRO A 234 -8.90 9.83 16.75
CA PRO A 234 -10.27 9.87 17.24
C PRO A 234 -11.12 8.67 16.80
N HIS A 235 -12.19 8.42 17.56
CA HIS A 235 -13.09 7.29 17.33
C HIS A 235 -13.76 7.38 15.94
N PRO A 236 -13.89 6.27 15.18
CA PRO A 236 -14.43 6.28 13.81
C PRO A 236 -15.87 6.80 13.68
N MET A 237 -16.64 6.77 14.77
CA MET A 237 -18.00 7.34 14.82
C MET A 237 -18.02 8.87 14.84
N ASN A 238 -16.91 9.53 15.14
CA ASN A 238 -16.84 10.99 15.26
C ASN A 238 -16.11 11.58 14.05
N TYR A 239 -16.87 11.80 12.97
CA TYR A 239 -16.37 12.35 11.71
C TYR A 239 -15.67 13.69 11.91
N ASP A 240 -16.27 14.61 12.67
CA ASP A 240 -15.72 15.96 12.87
C ASP A 240 -14.41 15.91 13.65
N ALA A 241 -14.31 15.06 14.67
CA ALA A 241 -13.05 14.87 15.40
C ALA A 241 -11.96 14.28 14.48
N LEU A 242 -12.30 13.31 13.62
CA LEU A 242 -11.36 12.76 12.65
C LEU A 242 -10.93 13.81 11.62
N TYR A 243 -11.87 14.59 11.08
CA TYR A 243 -11.55 15.68 10.16
C TYR A 243 -10.60 16.68 10.80
N ASN A 244 -10.93 17.17 12.00
CA ASN A 244 -10.10 18.13 12.73
C ASN A 244 -8.74 17.54 13.07
N TRP A 245 -8.65 16.26 13.40
CA TRP A 245 -7.38 15.58 13.65
C TRP A 245 -6.50 15.56 12.41
N PHE A 246 -7.04 15.20 11.24
CA PHE A 246 -6.31 15.26 9.97
C PHE A 246 -5.94 16.69 9.54
N ASP A 247 -6.74 17.70 9.88
CA ASP A 247 -6.49 19.10 9.49
C ASP A 247 -5.62 19.85 10.51
N SER A 248 -5.45 19.29 11.71
CA SER A 248 -4.68 19.93 12.78
C SER A 248 -3.20 20.08 12.44
N SER A 249 -2.55 21.04 13.10
CA SER A 249 -1.09 21.20 13.10
C SER A 249 -0.36 20.16 13.96
N SER A 250 -1.06 19.22 14.60
CA SER A 250 -0.45 18.14 15.37
C SER A 250 0.23 17.15 14.43
N SER A 251 1.43 16.70 14.82
CA SER A 251 2.16 15.63 14.12
C SER A 251 1.38 14.33 14.02
N GLU A 252 0.45 14.07 14.93
CA GLU A 252 -0.32 12.82 14.96
C GLU A 252 -1.20 12.67 13.72
N GLY A 253 -1.83 13.75 13.27
CA GLY A 253 -2.73 13.78 12.10
C GLY A 253 -2.01 13.91 10.75
N GLN A 254 -0.68 14.03 10.74
CA GLN A 254 0.12 14.21 9.53
C GLN A 254 0.37 12.89 8.78
N VAL A 255 -0.68 12.10 8.57
CA VAL A 255 -0.65 10.80 7.87
C VAL A 255 -1.44 10.85 6.56
N GLU A 256 -1.23 9.87 5.67
CA GLU A 256 -2.01 9.76 4.42
C GLU A 256 -3.46 9.36 4.71
N GLY A 257 -3.63 8.49 5.69
CA GLY A 257 -4.89 7.90 6.06
C GLY A 257 -4.79 6.94 7.23
N ILE A 258 -5.93 6.36 7.56
CA ILE A 258 -6.11 5.36 8.61
C ILE A 258 -6.60 4.06 7.97
N VAL A 259 -6.15 2.92 8.49
CA VAL A 259 -6.74 1.61 8.22
C VAL A 259 -7.19 0.99 9.55
N TRP A 260 -8.45 0.56 9.60
CA TRP A 260 -9.02 -0.21 10.69
C TRP A 260 -9.05 -1.69 10.32
N HIS A 261 -8.50 -2.53 11.20
CA HIS A 261 -8.46 -3.99 11.08
C HIS A 261 -9.48 -4.61 12.03
N CYS A 262 -10.63 -4.99 11.48
CA CYS A 262 -11.71 -5.58 12.25
C CYS A 262 -11.38 -7.02 12.66
N ALA A 263 -11.96 -7.46 13.79
CA ALA A 263 -11.73 -8.80 14.33
C ALA A 263 -12.23 -9.93 13.39
N ASN A 264 -13.24 -9.65 12.56
CA ASN A 264 -13.75 -10.57 11.56
C ASN A 264 -12.86 -10.69 10.30
N GLY A 265 -11.71 -10.00 10.27
CA GLY A 265 -10.80 -10.01 9.14
C GLY A 265 -11.05 -8.91 8.11
N GLU A 266 -12.12 -8.12 8.23
CA GLU A 266 -12.42 -7.02 7.29
C GLU A 266 -11.51 -5.81 7.53
N LEU A 267 -11.37 -5.00 6.48
CA LEU A 267 -10.54 -3.80 6.47
C LEU A 267 -11.37 -2.62 6.01
N HIS A 268 -11.28 -1.52 6.74
CA HIS A 268 -11.85 -0.22 6.37
C HIS A 268 -10.76 0.83 6.37
N LYS A 269 -10.89 1.86 5.54
CA LYS A 269 -9.93 2.97 5.53
C LYS A 269 -10.59 4.33 5.47
N LEU A 270 -9.82 5.33 5.87
CA LEU A 270 -10.10 6.73 5.60
C LEU A 270 -8.84 7.35 5.03
N HIS A 271 -8.95 7.96 3.85
CA HIS A 271 -7.84 8.65 3.23
C HIS A 271 -8.08 10.15 3.33
N ARG A 272 -7.03 10.92 3.63
CA ARG A 272 -7.05 12.39 3.71
C ARG A 272 -7.72 13.07 2.52
N HIS A 273 -7.54 12.55 1.31
CA HIS A 273 -8.23 13.07 0.13
C HIS A 273 -9.76 12.85 0.12
N HIS A 274 -10.28 11.81 0.79
CA HIS A 274 -11.73 11.66 0.95
C HIS A 274 -12.32 12.79 1.81
N LEU A 275 -11.52 13.36 2.71
CA LEU A 275 -11.87 14.53 3.52
C LEU A 275 -11.60 15.85 2.80
N ASN A 276 -11.23 15.82 1.52
CA ASN A 276 -10.84 16.99 0.73
C ASN A 276 -9.54 17.69 1.20
N LEU A 277 -8.76 17.03 2.05
CA LEU A 277 -7.49 17.53 2.54
C LEU A 277 -6.33 17.15 1.60
N ASN A 278 -5.25 17.92 1.65
CA ASN A 278 -4.08 17.72 0.81
C ASN A 278 -3.24 16.53 1.29
N TRP A 279 -2.64 15.85 0.33
CA TRP A 279 -1.59 14.86 0.55
C TRP A 279 -0.66 14.85 -0.68
N PRO A 280 0.67 14.75 -0.50
CA PRO A 280 1.39 14.72 0.78
C PRO A 280 1.27 16.02 1.57
N VAL A 281 1.51 15.93 2.89
CA VAL A 281 1.76 17.11 3.72
C VAL A 281 3.26 17.39 3.83
N PRO A 282 3.67 18.62 4.20
CA PRO A 282 5.07 18.99 4.25
C PRO A 282 5.92 18.08 5.16
N GLU A 283 5.37 17.69 6.31
CA GLU A 283 6.07 16.88 7.31
C GLU A 283 5.21 15.68 7.69
N PRO A 284 5.24 14.57 6.93
CA PRO A 284 4.48 13.39 7.32
C PRO A 284 5.00 12.78 8.62
N LYS A 285 4.10 12.26 9.45
CA LYS A 285 4.41 11.65 10.75
C LYS A 285 5.53 10.61 10.64
N LEU A 286 5.40 9.69 9.68
CA LEU A 286 6.38 8.62 9.48
C LEU A 286 7.79 9.14 9.18
N SER A 287 7.91 10.23 8.40
CA SER A 287 9.20 10.81 8.00
C SER A 287 10.04 11.24 9.19
N ASN A 288 9.39 11.74 10.24
CA ASN A 288 10.03 12.34 11.40
C ASN A 288 10.35 11.35 12.53
N ARG A 289 9.98 10.08 12.39
CA ARG A 289 10.24 9.07 13.41
C ARG A 289 11.71 8.66 13.43
N LYS A 290 12.26 8.50 14.62
CA LYS A 290 13.60 7.97 14.86
C LYS A 290 13.66 6.52 14.38
N VAL A 291 14.77 6.14 13.76
CA VAL A 291 14.96 4.78 13.22
C VAL A 291 16.28 4.17 13.68
N ARG A 292 16.23 2.93 14.16
CA ARG A 292 17.39 2.09 14.46
C ARG A 292 17.59 1.09 13.32
N VAL A 293 18.83 0.89 12.89
CA VAL A 293 19.16 -0.13 11.88
C VAL A 293 19.67 -1.39 12.60
N GLN A 294 19.07 -2.54 12.29
CA GLN A 294 19.40 -3.85 12.88
C GLN A 294 19.52 -4.90 11.78
N MET A 295 20.74 -5.19 11.34
CA MET A 295 21.00 -6.12 10.25
C MET A 295 21.57 -7.42 10.80
N GLU A 296 20.90 -8.53 10.49
CA GLU A 296 21.36 -9.89 10.74
C GLU A 296 21.57 -10.57 9.38
N LEU A 297 22.81 -10.53 8.89
CA LEU A 297 23.19 -11.24 7.67
C LEU A 297 23.68 -12.66 8.03
N PRO A 298 23.24 -13.70 7.30
CA PRO A 298 23.77 -15.05 7.45
C PRO A 298 25.30 -15.06 7.30
N SER A 299 25.99 -15.76 8.20
CA SER A 299 27.46 -15.85 8.26
C SER A 299 28.12 -16.46 7.01
N SER A 300 27.34 -17.06 6.11
CA SER A 300 27.82 -17.63 4.83
C SER A 300 28.10 -16.59 3.73
N ASN A 301 27.77 -15.31 3.94
CA ASN A 301 27.91 -14.27 2.92
C ASN A 301 29.15 -13.38 3.09
N VAL A 302 30.04 -13.67 4.04
CA VAL A 302 31.22 -12.83 4.29
C VAL A 302 32.33 -13.00 3.23
N ASP A 303 32.30 -14.08 2.43
CA ASP A 303 33.36 -14.37 1.42
C ASP A 303 32.85 -14.45 -0.04
N GLY A 304 31.65 -13.95 -0.33
CA GLY A 304 31.04 -14.00 -1.66
C GLY A 304 31.24 -12.73 -2.48
N ILE A 305 32.45 -12.53 -3.03
CA ILE A 305 32.80 -11.64 -4.16
C ILE A 305 31.75 -10.55 -4.46
N ALA A 306 31.90 -9.36 -3.85
CA ALA A 306 31.40 -8.14 -4.47
C ALA A 306 32.09 -8.04 -5.84
N LYS A 307 31.40 -8.45 -6.91
CA LYS A 307 31.90 -8.26 -8.27
C LYS A 307 31.99 -6.77 -8.48
N LYS A 308 33.23 -6.27 -8.61
CA LYS A 308 33.53 -4.90 -9.06
C LYS A 308 32.60 -4.56 -10.25
N GLY A 309 31.61 -3.71 -10.01
CA GLY A 309 30.67 -3.24 -11.03
C GLY A 309 29.18 -3.53 -10.76
N GLU A 310 28.81 -4.34 -9.77
CA GLU A 310 27.43 -4.40 -9.30
C GLU A 310 27.16 -3.24 -8.34
N SER A 311 26.12 -2.44 -8.62
CA SER A 311 25.63 -1.40 -7.71
C SER A 311 25.47 -1.99 -6.31
N GLN A 312 26.06 -1.36 -5.29
CA GLN A 312 25.92 -1.78 -3.89
C GLN A 312 24.45 -2.13 -3.61
N ASN A 313 24.17 -3.39 -3.26
CA ASN A 313 22.81 -3.77 -2.91
C ASN A 313 22.43 -3.11 -1.57
N LEU A 314 21.14 -2.82 -1.36
CA LEU A 314 20.68 -2.12 -0.16
C LEU A 314 21.07 -2.88 1.13
N PHE A 315 21.08 -4.21 1.11
CA PHE A 315 21.47 -5.01 2.27
C PHE A 315 22.90 -4.74 2.75
N SER A 316 23.85 -4.62 1.83
CA SER A 316 25.24 -4.26 2.16
C SER A 316 25.33 -2.84 2.72
N LEU A 317 24.54 -1.92 2.16
CA LEU A 317 24.44 -0.53 2.59
C LEU A 317 23.88 -0.40 4.01
N PHE A 318 22.82 -1.14 4.33
CA PHE A 318 22.27 -1.14 5.69
C PHE A 318 23.15 -1.92 6.65
N SER A 319 23.90 -2.93 6.18
CA SER A 319 24.85 -3.65 7.03
C SER A 319 25.96 -2.75 7.55
N SER A 320 26.41 -1.74 6.80
CA SER A 320 27.40 -0.77 7.29
C SER A 320 26.80 0.22 8.30
N LEU A 321 25.47 0.35 8.34
CA LEU A 321 24.71 1.12 9.32
C LEU A 321 24.27 0.30 10.53
N ASN A 322 24.64 -0.97 10.64
CA ASN A 322 24.12 -1.82 11.71
C ASN A 322 24.40 -1.22 13.10
N GLY A 323 23.36 -1.14 13.93
CA GLY A 323 23.40 -0.52 15.26
C GLY A 323 23.26 1.01 15.27
N HIS A 324 23.29 1.67 14.11
CA HIS A 324 23.12 3.12 14.06
C HIS A 324 21.68 3.53 14.40
N ILE A 325 21.57 4.68 15.08
CA ILE A 325 20.32 5.36 15.35
C ILE A 325 20.31 6.66 14.55
N ILE A 326 19.24 6.86 13.80
CA ILE A 326 19.05 8.02 12.92
C ILE A 326 17.82 8.76 13.43
N CYS A 327 17.96 10.06 13.68
CA CYS A 327 16.92 10.86 14.32
C CYS A 327 15.61 10.95 13.53
N SER A 328 15.66 10.69 12.23
CA SER A 328 14.54 10.86 11.31
C SER A 328 14.64 9.89 10.12
N LEU A 329 13.55 9.20 9.77
CA LEU A 329 13.51 8.28 8.63
C LEU A 329 13.92 8.96 7.32
N GLN A 330 13.53 10.22 7.11
CA GLN A 330 13.89 10.96 5.89
C GLN A 330 15.39 11.26 5.78
N ASP A 331 16.13 11.26 6.89
CA ASP A 331 17.57 11.55 6.92
C ASP A 331 18.44 10.32 6.66
N LEU A 332 17.82 9.15 6.46
CA LEU A 332 18.50 7.88 6.25
C LEU A 332 19.58 7.92 5.16
N HIS A 333 19.29 8.57 4.03
CA HIS A 333 20.25 8.72 2.94
C HIS A 333 21.47 9.56 3.32
N LYS A 334 21.31 10.56 4.19
CA LYS A 334 22.42 11.42 4.64
C LYS A 334 23.40 10.63 5.49
N SER A 335 22.89 9.76 6.37
CA SER A 335 23.72 8.86 7.19
C SER A 335 24.53 7.91 6.31
N ILE A 336 23.95 7.42 5.22
CA ILE A 336 24.63 6.57 4.24
C ILE A 336 25.73 7.34 3.51
N GLU A 337 25.43 8.54 3.01
CA GLU A 337 26.38 9.40 2.29
C GLU A 337 27.60 9.72 3.16
N ILE A 338 27.39 10.06 4.44
CA ILE A 338 28.47 10.36 5.40
C ILE A 338 29.41 9.16 5.60
N ILE A 339 28.87 7.94 5.71
CA ILE A 339 29.70 6.74 5.91
C ILE A 339 30.51 6.44 4.65
N ASN A 340 29.89 6.54 3.48
CA ASN A 340 30.59 6.30 2.21
C ASN A 340 31.74 7.30 2.01
N ASP A 341 31.52 8.57 2.33
CA ASP A 341 32.57 9.61 2.27
C ASP A 341 33.70 9.38 3.27
N ALA A 342 33.42 8.81 4.44
CA ALA A 342 34.45 8.50 5.44
C ALA A 342 35.31 7.26 5.10
N THR A 343 34.84 6.41 4.19
CA THR A 343 35.52 5.18 3.75
C THR A 343 36.20 5.29 2.38
N SER A 344 36.04 6.44 1.71
CA SER A 344 36.66 6.79 0.43
C SER A 344 37.94 7.61 0.65
#